data_AF-M6RDX4-F1
#
_entry.id   AF-M6RDX4-F1
#
_cell.length_a   1.000
_cell.length_b   1.000
_cell.length_c   1.000
_cell.angle_alpha   90.00
_cell.angle_beta   90.00
_cell.angle_gamma   90.00
#
_symmetry.space_group_name_H-M   'P 1'
#
loop_
_entity.id
_entity.type
_entity.pdbx_description
1 polymer ?
#
loop_
_entity_poly.entity_id
_entity_poly.type
_entity_poly.pdbx_seq_one_letter_code
_entity_poly.pdbx_strand_id
1 'polypeptide(L)'
;MINADAMGKSLQGASGALIFCSIVKSFLQTQDYEFRNPENWLFLLYSNLQAVFESFDGSMLVSGILSLYQISTGDLFFINCEHPPMVLSRNGKTSYLKETAVLRKIGFPGSDSKIKVEYCKLLPGDTILYGSDGREDLYIQDPFYSSQKQKSSVPDLFFKLIQNSIPKLEDLEFKIQEKGTLSDDLSFLRIQIGPETVFKKNFSEFEVLIRKGNEFLQSGNFQKACFQYARASILNPGDLKLSRSVLLLAKKSGNFKLIRFFPKKFF
;
A
#
# COMPACT_ATOMS: atom_id res chain seq x y z
N MET A 1 -3.97 -5.38 1.41
CA MET A 1 -2.83 -6.23 1.02
C MET A 1 -1.61 -5.71 1.75
N ILE A 2 -0.86 -6.58 2.41
CA ILE A 2 0.28 -6.20 3.24
C ILE A 2 1.42 -7.18 2.99
N ASN A 3 2.63 -6.65 2.81
CA ASN A 3 3.88 -7.40 2.92
C ASN A 3 4.77 -6.59 3.86
N ALA A 4 5.18 -7.19 4.97
CA ALA A 4 5.87 -6.51 6.05
C ALA A 4 6.87 -7.45 6.69
N ASP A 5 7.97 -6.89 7.16
CA ASP A 5 9.03 -7.59 7.87
C ASP A 5 9.32 -6.90 9.20
N ALA A 6 9.25 -7.69 10.27
CA ALA A 6 9.48 -7.23 11.63
C ALA A 6 10.94 -7.46 11.99
N MET A 7 11.60 -6.41 12.50
CA MET A 7 13.02 -6.46 12.82
C MET A 7 13.35 -7.60 13.78
N GLY A 8 14.26 -8.48 13.34
CA GLY A 8 14.81 -9.59 14.11
C GLY A 8 14.52 -10.96 13.48
N LYS A 9 15.44 -11.92 13.61
CA LYS A 9 15.36 -13.24 12.95
C LYS A 9 14.81 -14.37 13.83
N SER A 10 14.44 -14.05 15.07
CA SER A 10 14.10 -15.04 16.10
C SER A 10 12.83 -14.63 16.84
N LEU A 11 12.74 -14.88 18.15
CA LEU A 11 11.58 -14.59 18.98
C LEU A 11 11.10 -13.15 18.83
N GLN A 12 12.02 -12.19 18.73
CA GLN A 12 11.69 -10.77 18.57
C GLN A 12 10.94 -10.49 17.26
N GLY A 13 11.42 -11.03 16.13
CA GLY A 13 10.75 -10.88 14.83
C GLY A 13 9.39 -11.56 14.83
N ALA A 14 9.31 -12.78 15.37
CA ALA A 14 8.05 -13.52 15.50
C ALA A 14 7.03 -12.78 16.39
N SER A 15 7.45 -12.25 17.54
CA SER A 15 6.62 -11.44 18.43
C SER A 15 6.16 -10.15 17.73
N GLY A 16 7.05 -9.46 17.00
CA GLY A 16 6.71 -8.28 16.24
C GLY A 16 5.67 -8.56 15.16
N ALA A 17 5.84 -9.64 14.39
CA ALA A 17 4.86 -10.07 13.39
C ALA A 17 3.50 -10.41 14.01
N LEU A 18 3.47 -11.05 15.19
CA LEU A 18 2.22 -11.36 15.91
C LEU A 18 1.51 -10.10 16.42
N ILE A 19 2.25 -9.15 16.99
CA ILE A 19 1.70 -7.85 17.45
C ILE A 19 1.14 -7.08 16.25
N PHE A 20 1.92 -6.99 15.17
CA PHE A 20 1.51 -6.35 13.91
C PHE A 20 0.21 -6.96 13.39
N CYS A 21 0.16 -8.29 13.25
CA CYS A 21 -1.03 -9.01 12.78
C CYS A 21 -2.24 -8.79 13.69
N SER A 22 -2.03 -8.75 15.01
CA SER A 22 -3.10 -8.53 16.00
C SER A 22 -3.71 -7.14 15.86
N ILE A 23 -2.89 -6.11 15.66
CA ILE A 23 -3.35 -4.72 15.42
C ILE A 23 -4.11 -4.65 14.11
N VAL A 24 -3.57 -5.20 13.02
CA VAL A 24 -4.25 -5.23 11.71
C VAL A 24 -5.60 -5.94 11.83
N LYS A 25 -5.66 -7.10 12.48
CA LYS A 25 -6.90 -7.86 12.68
C LYS A 25 -7.92 -7.08 13.51
N SER A 26 -7.49 -6.47 14.61
CA SER A 26 -8.36 -5.63 15.45
C SER A 26 -8.91 -4.43 14.67
N PHE A 27 -8.06 -3.80 13.85
CA PHE A 27 -8.46 -2.69 12.99
C PHE A 27 -9.50 -3.12 11.94
N LEU A 28 -9.31 -4.29 11.31
CA LEU A 28 -10.26 -4.86 10.35
C LEU A 28 -11.62 -5.25 10.97
N GLN A 29 -11.64 -5.58 12.27
CA GLN A 29 -12.86 -5.88 13.01
C GLN A 29 -13.61 -4.64 13.50
N THR A 30 -12.95 -3.48 13.50
CA THR A 30 -13.59 -2.21 13.85
C THR A 30 -14.61 -1.86 12.76
N GLN A 31 -15.85 -1.53 13.16
CA GLN A 31 -16.87 -1.12 12.19
C GLN A 31 -16.34 0.04 11.33
N ASP A 32 -16.40 -0.15 10.01
CA ASP A 32 -15.99 0.90 9.11
C ASP A 32 -16.99 2.06 9.16
N TYR A 33 -16.49 3.27 8.93
CA TYR A 33 -17.37 4.44 8.89
C TYR A 33 -17.91 4.62 7.47
N GLU A 34 -19.16 5.04 7.38
CA GLU A 34 -19.74 5.54 6.13
C GLU A 34 -18.82 6.63 5.56
N PHE A 35 -18.42 6.50 4.28
CA PHE A 35 -17.55 7.45 3.57
C PHE A 35 -16.09 7.50 3.98
N ARG A 36 -15.55 6.47 4.63
CA ARG A 36 -14.10 6.40 4.86
C ARG A 36 -13.36 6.24 3.51
N ASN A 37 -12.58 7.24 3.11
CA ASN A 37 -11.76 7.14 1.90
C ASN A 37 -10.54 6.21 2.13
N PRO A 38 -9.96 5.61 1.07
CA PRO A 38 -8.82 4.71 1.20
C PRO A 38 -7.59 5.33 1.87
N GLU A 39 -7.34 6.62 1.63
CA GLU A 39 -6.20 7.33 2.20
C GLU A 39 -6.31 7.45 3.72
N ASN A 40 -7.47 7.87 4.22
CA ASN A 40 -7.76 7.97 5.65
C ASN A 40 -7.78 6.58 6.30
N TRP A 41 -8.27 5.56 5.60
CA TRP A 41 -8.21 4.18 6.08
C TRP A 41 -6.76 3.73 6.31
N LEU A 42 -5.87 3.93 5.33
CA LEU A 42 -4.45 3.58 5.45
C LEU A 42 -3.73 4.43 6.48
N PHE A 43 -4.03 5.73 6.55
CA PHE A 43 -3.48 6.63 7.56
C PHE A 43 -3.82 6.17 8.98
N LEU A 44 -5.08 5.79 9.23
CA LEU A 44 -5.50 5.30 10.54
C LEU A 44 -4.85 3.96 10.90
N LEU A 45 -4.78 3.02 9.95
CA LEU A 45 -4.07 1.76 10.18
C LEU A 45 -2.60 2.01 10.52
N TYR A 46 -1.91 2.83 9.72
CA TYR A 46 -0.52 3.21 9.98
C TYR A 46 -0.38 3.87 11.36
N SER A 47 -1.28 4.78 11.72
CA SER A 47 -1.19 5.53 12.99
C SER A 47 -1.35 4.61 14.20
N ASN A 48 -2.25 3.62 14.12
CA ASN A 48 -2.41 2.61 15.17
C ASN A 48 -1.16 1.73 15.29
N LEU A 49 -0.59 1.30 14.15
CA LEU A 49 0.64 0.52 14.14
C LEU A 49 1.81 1.34 14.72
N GLN A 50 2.01 2.57 14.24
CA GLN A 50 3.03 3.48 14.72
C GLN A 50 2.93 3.70 16.23
N ALA A 51 1.74 4.01 16.75
CA ALA A 51 1.56 4.28 18.18
C ALA A 51 1.93 3.08 19.07
N VAL A 52 1.61 1.85 18.65
CA VAL A 52 1.99 0.64 19.40
C VAL A 52 3.49 0.38 19.25
N PHE A 53 4.03 0.41 18.04
CA PHE A 53 5.44 0.07 17.83
C PHE A 53 6.41 1.12 18.38
N GLU A 54 6.01 2.39 18.42
CA GLU A 54 6.81 3.47 19.02
C GLU A 54 6.95 3.30 20.53
N SER A 55 5.99 2.63 21.18
CA SER A 55 6.09 2.29 22.62
C SER A 55 7.19 1.28 22.94
N PHE A 56 7.73 0.57 21.94
CA PHE A 56 8.91 -0.28 22.11
C PHE A 56 10.23 0.51 22.06
N ASP A 57 10.19 1.83 21.91
CA ASP A 57 11.33 2.75 22.02
C ASP A 57 12.52 2.33 21.12
N GLY A 58 12.23 2.05 19.86
CA GLY A 58 13.22 1.63 18.86
C GLY A 58 13.73 0.19 19.01
N SER A 59 13.36 -0.53 20.08
CA SER A 59 13.74 -1.94 20.24
C SER A 59 13.04 -2.85 19.22
N MET A 60 11.89 -2.46 18.68
CA MET A 60 11.17 -3.22 17.67
C MET A 60 10.62 -2.29 16.61
N LEU A 61 11.03 -2.51 15.36
CA LEU A 61 10.61 -1.74 14.20
C LEU A 61 10.06 -2.68 13.13
N VAL A 62 9.13 -2.18 12.33
CA VAL A 62 8.57 -2.96 11.22
C VAL A 62 8.75 -2.19 9.92
N SER A 63 9.39 -2.84 8.96
CA SER A 63 9.33 -2.42 7.56
C SER A 63 8.10 -3.03 6.89
N GLY A 64 7.51 -2.34 5.93
CA GLY A 64 6.41 -2.94 5.18
C GLY A 64 5.67 -2.01 4.26
N ILE A 65 4.87 -2.61 3.39
CA ILE A 65 3.95 -1.90 2.50
C ILE A 65 2.53 -2.22 2.92
N LEU A 66 1.79 -1.18 3.32
CA LEU A 66 0.36 -1.23 3.61
C LEU A 66 -0.38 -0.77 2.36
N SER A 67 -1.30 -1.56 1.81
CA SER A 67 -2.00 -1.17 0.59
C SER A 67 -3.46 -1.61 0.51
N LEU A 68 -4.26 -0.79 -0.19
CA LEU A 68 -5.65 -1.04 -0.55
C LEU A 68 -5.76 -1.06 -2.06
N TYR A 69 -6.37 -2.12 -2.60
CA TYR A 69 -6.63 -2.26 -4.02
C TYR A 69 -8.13 -2.37 -4.26
N GLN A 70 -8.67 -1.47 -5.06
CA GLN A 70 -10.07 -1.49 -5.46
C GLN A 70 -10.22 -2.26 -6.76
N ILE A 71 -10.70 -3.51 -6.65
CA ILE A 71 -10.89 -4.42 -7.79
C ILE A 71 -11.78 -3.81 -8.87
N SER A 72 -12.83 -3.08 -8.51
CA SER A 72 -13.79 -2.51 -9.46
C SER A 72 -13.28 -1.33 -10.25
N THR A 73 -12.18 -0.69 -9.85
CA THR A 73 -11.63 0.47 -10.56
C THR A 73 -10.18 0.29 -10.96
N GLY A 74 -9.43 -0.61 -10.33
CA GLY A 74 -7.99 -0.74 -10.53
C GLY A 74 -7.17 0.26 -9.70
N ASP A 75 -7.79 0.95 -8.75
CA ASP A 75 -7.10 1.95 -7.92
C ASP A 75 -6.28 1.25 -6.82
N LEU A 76 -4.98 1.54 -6.77
CA LEU A 76 -4.08 1.10 -5.72
C LEU A 76 -3.65 2.30 -4.88
N PHE A 77 -3.93 2.24 -3.57
CA PHE A 77 -3.43 3.17 -2.57
C PHE A 77 -2.46 2.45 -1.66
N PHE A 78 -1.35 3.07 -1.29
CA PHE A 78 -0.37 2.42 -0.41
C PHE A 78 0.49 3.40 0.38
N ILE A 79 1.11 2.87 1.44
CA ILE A 79 2.17 3.49 2.21
C ILE A 79 3.33 2.50 2.21
N ASN A 80 4.54 2.97 1.87
CA ASN A 80 5.78 2.20 2.03
C ASN A 80 6.55 2.74 3.24
N CYS A 81 6.81 1.88 4.22
CA CYS A 81 7.58 2.18 5.42
C CYS A 81 8.93 1.44 5.36
N GLU A 82 9.94 2.05 4.76
CA GLU A 82 11.30 1.51 4.60
C GLU A 82 11.36 0.04 4.11
N HIS A 83 10.39 -0.35 3.28
CA HIS A 83 10.32 -1.67 2.64
C HIS A 83 10.84 -1.60 1.20
N PRO A 84 11.37 -2.70 0.63
CA PRO A 84 11.73 -2.72 -0.78
C PRO A 84 10.55 -2.30 -1.67
N PRO A 85 10.75 -1.39 -2.64
CA PRO A 85 9.68 -0.90 -3.49
C PRO A 85 8.96 -2.03 -4.25
N MET A 86 7.65 -1.86 -4.42
CA MET A 86 6.85 -2.75 -5.27
C MET A 86 7.35 -2.65 -6.72
N VAL A 87 7.26 -3.76 -7.43
CA VAL A 87 7.57 -3.83 -8.86
C VAL A 87 6.27 -3.92 -9.62
N LEU A 88 6.09 -3.03 -10.60
CA LEU A 88 5.02 -3.10 -11.59
C LEU A 88 5.58 -3.66 -12.90
N SER A 89 4.97 -4.73 -13.39
CA SER A 89 5.15 -5.24 -14.75
C SER A 89 3.98 -4.80 -15.62
N ARG A 90 4.26 -3.95 -16.61
CA ARG A 90 3.27 -3.45 -17.57
C ARG A 90 3.87 -3.49 -18.99
N ASN A 91 3.12 -4.04 -19.95
CA ASN A 91 3.53 -4.14 -21.36
C ASN A 91 4.91 -4.78 -21.55
N GLY A 92 5.21 -5.85 -20.79
CA GLY A 92 6.48 -6.59 -20.89
C GLY A 92 7.70 -5.83 -20.33
N LYS A 93 7.49 -4.80 -19.50
CA LYS A 93 8.56 -4.07 -18.82
C LYS A 93 8.26 -3.97 -17.34
N THR A 94 9.30 -4.13 -16.51
CA THR A 94 9.21 -3.89 -15.07
C THR A 94 9.81 -2.56 -14.65
N SER A 95 9.20 -1.95 -13.63
CA SER A 95 9.70 -0.72 -13.00
C SER A 95 9.34 -0.70 -11.52
N TYR A 96 10.17 -0.05 -10.68
CA TYR A 96 9.81 0.24 -9.31
C TYR A 96 8.69 1.28 -9.23
N LEU A 97 7.70 1.00 -8.39
CA LEU A 97 6.54 1.87 -8.21
C LEU A 97 6.85 2.88 -7.10
N LYS A 98 6.94 4.17 -7.47
CA LYS A 98 7.16 5.30 -6.55
C LYS A 98 8.37 5.09 -5.62
N GLU A 99 9.52 4.74 -6.19
CA GLU A 99 10.75 4.38 -5.48
C GLU A 99 11.18 5.40 -4.39
N THR A 100 10.96 6.69 -4.62
CA THR A 100 11.33 7.74 -3.66
C THR A 100 10.28 8.02 -2.57
N ALA A 101 9.11 7.38 -2.64
CA ALA A 101 8.00 7.63 -1.72
C ALA A 101 8.01 6.63 -0.57
N VAL A 102 8.99 6.80 0.33
CA VAL A 102 9.26 5.89 1.45
C VAL A 102 9.23 6.68 2.77
N LEU A 103 8.43 6.21 3.72
CA LEU A 103 8.43 6.67 5.11
C LEU A 103 9.44 5.86 5.94
N ARG A 104 9.77 6.36 7.14
CA ARG A 104 10.54 5.58 8.11
C ARG A 104 9.81 4.29 8.50
N LYS A 105 10.54 3.31 9.03
CA LYS A 105 9.95 2.09 9.61
C LYS A 105 8.89 2.45 10.66
N ILE A 106 7.86 1.61 10.72
CA ILE A 106 6.82 1.70 11.74
C ILE A 106 7.47 1.48 13.11
N GLY A 107 7.17 2.37 14.05
CA GLY A 107 7.73 2.41 15.39
C GLY A 107 8.95 3.30 15.54
N PHE A 108 9.43 3.95 14.47
CA PHE A 108 10.58 4.85 14.56
C PHE A 108 10.20 6.10 15.38
N PRO A 109 10.93 6.42 16.47
CA PRO A 109 10.60 7.56 17.34
C PRO A 109 10.72 8.90 16.61
N GLY A 110 9.85 9.86 16.94
CA GLY A 110 9.99 11.24 16.47
C GLY A 110 9.83 11.39 14.95
N SER A 111 8.99 10.54 14.35
CA SER A 111 8.68 10.62 12.92
C SER A 111 7.77 11.83 12.61
N ASP A 112 8.33 13.03 12.62
CA ASP A 112 7.64 14.28 12.22
C ASP A 112 7.33 14.35 10.70
N SER A 113 7.70 13.31 9.95
CA SER A 113 7.42 13.20 8.53
C SER A 113 5.91 13.19 8.26
N LYS A 114 5.47 14.10 7.39
CA LYS A 114 4.10 14.08 6.87
C LYS A 114 3.86 12.75 6.17
N ILE A 115 3.07 11.87 6.80
CA ILE A 115 2.58 10.63 6.19
C ILE A 115 1.91 11.02 4.87
N LYS A 116 2.28 10.34 3.79
CA LYS A 116 1.71 10.51 2.46
C LYS A 116 1.28 9.15 1.94
N VAL A 117 0.00 9.04 1.58
CA VAL A 117 -0.52 7.86 0.87
C VAL A 117 -0.25 8.05 -0.61
N GLU A 118 0.43 7.10 -1.22
CA GLU A 118 0.69 7.09 -2.65
C GLU A 118 -0.47 6.42 -3.39
N TYR A 119 -0.69 6.87 -4.62
CA TYR A 119 -1.74 6.38 -5.51
C TYR A 119 -1.15 5.94 -6.86
N CYS A 120 -1.64 4.82 -7.37
CA CYS A 120 -1.36 4.32 -8.71
C CYS A 120 -2.60 3.67 -9.31
N LYS A 121 -2.84 3.90 -10.60
CA LYS A 121 -3.85 3.19 -11.37
C LYS A 121 -3.24 1.95 -12.01
N LEU A 122 -3.70 0.77 -11.60
CA LEU A 122 -3.39 -0.50 -12.25
C LEU A 122 -4.38 -0.76 -13.38
N LEU A 123 -3.86 -1.34 -14.46
CA LEU A 123 -4.57 -1.64 -15.69
C LEU A 123 -4.73 -3.16 -15.86
N PRO A 124 -5.75 -3.61 -16.62
CA PRO A 124 -5.88 -5.02 -16.97
C PRO A 124 -4.58 -5.57 -17.55
N GLY A 125 -4.17 -6.76 -17.10
CA GLY A 125 -2.93 -7.40 -17.53
C GLY A 125 -1.68 -6.96 -16.76
N ASP A 126 -1.74 -5.90 -15.96
CA ASP A 126 -0.64 -5.55 -15.06
C ASP A 126 -0.36 -6.67 -14.06
N THR A 127 0.90 -6.80 -13.67
CA THR A 127 1.29 -7.62 -12.52
C THR A 127 2.07 -6.75 -11.53
N ILE A 128 1.69 -6.79 -10.27
CA ILE A 128 2.43 -6.14 -9.18
C ILE A 128 3.06 -7.20 -8.28
N LEU A 129 4.30 -6.94 -7.85
CA LEU A 129 5.07 -7.80 -6.97
C LEU A 129 5.56 -6.99 -5.76
N TYR A 130 5.24 -7.49 -4.58
CA TYR A 130 5.81 -7.09 -3.30
C TYR A 130 6.87 -8.13 -2.93
N GLY A 131 7.94 -7.73 -2.25
CA GLY A 131 8.87 -8.67 -1.64
C GLY A 131 9.64 -8.06 -0.47
N SER A 132 10.02 -8.90 0.50
CA SER A 132 10.92 -8.52 1.60
C SER A 132 12.34 -8.25 1.09
N ASP A 133 13.15 -7.61 1.94
CA ASP A 133 14.57 -7.35 1.71
C ASP A 133 15.39 -8.63 1.56
N GLY A 134 14.92 -9.76 2.12
CA GLY A 134 15.45 -11.09 1.84
C GLY A 134 15.61 -11.43 0.34
N ARG A 135 14.87 -10.76 -0.56
CA ARG A 135 15.01 -10.91 -2.03
C ARG A 135 16.36 -10.37 -2.56
N GLU A 136 17.04 -9.53 -1.80
CA GLU A 136 18.31 -8.86 -2.14
C GLU A 136 19.46 -9.32 -1.22
N ASP A 137 19.15 -9.96 -0.10
CA ASP A 137 20.07 -10.30 0.97
C ASP A 137 20.62 -11.74 0.85
N LEU A 138 21.72 -11.90 0.12
CA LEU A 138 22.30 -13.19 -0.24
C LEU A 138 23.72 -13.40 0.32
N TYR A 139 24.02 -14.64 0.68
CA TYR A 139 25.39 -15.13 0.79
C TYR A 139 25.83 -15.67 -0.57
N ILE A 140 26.83 -15.01 -1.16
CA ILE A 140 27.43 -15.45 -2.43
C ILE A 140 28.74 -16.18 -2.10
N GLN A 141 28.92 -17.36 -2.69
CA GLN A 141 30.20 -18.06 -2.63
C GLN A 141 31.13 -17.46 -3.66
N ASP A 142 32.30 -17.01 -3.21
CA ASP A 142 33.37 -16.61 -4.11
C ASP A 142 34.01 -17.88 -4.70
N PRO A 143 34.02 -18.06 -6.04
CA PRO A 143 34.67 -19.20 -6.69
C PRO A 143 36.16 -19.31 -6.37
N PHE A 144 36.82 -18.20 -6.00
CA PHE A 144 38.25 -18.12 -5.73
C PHE A 144 38.61 -18.24 -4.25
N TYR A 145 37.65 -18.10 -3.33
CA TYR A 145 37.84 -18.22 -1.88
C TYR A 145 36.81 -19.19 -1.29
N SER A 146 37.14 -20.48 -1.32
CA SER A 146 36.25 -21.59 -0.97
C SER A 146 35.81 -21.65 0.50
N SER A 147 36.39 -20.86 1.39
CA SER A 147 36.16 -20.97 2.84
C SER A 147 35.31 -19.86 3.47
N GLN A 148 34.96 -18.79 2.74
CA GLN A 148 34.18 -17.67 3.31
C GLN A 148 32.95 -17.32 2.47
N LYS A 149 31.77 -17.59 3.02
CA LYS A 149 30.50 -17.04 2.51
C LYS A 149 30.47 -15.55 2.84
N GLN A 150 30.56 -14.69 1.82
CA GLN A 150 30.42 -13.24 2.03
C GLN A 150 28.95 -12.85 1.94
N LYS A 151 28.42 -12.16 2.97
CA LYS A 151 27.08 -11.57 2.89
C LYS A 151 27.17 -10.36 1.96
N SER A 152 26.32 -10.34 0.94
CA SER A 152 26.20 -9.22 0.02
C SER A 152 24.74 -8.89 -0.20
N SER A 153 24.40 -7.59 -0.13
CA SER A 153 23.12 -7.11 -0.61
C SER A 153 23.29 -6.78 -2.09
N VAL A 154 22.52 -7.43 -2.96
CA VAL A 154 22.69 -7.30 -4.42
C VAL A 154 21.37 -6.89 -5.10
N PRO A 155 20.89 -5.65 -4.91
CA PRO A 155 19.61 -5.19 -5.46
C PRO A 155 19.50 -5.35 -7.00
N ASP A 156 20.61 -5.13 -7.71
CA ASP A 156 20.66 -5.25 -9.17
C ASP A 156 20.40 -6.68 -9.65
N LEU A 157 20.75 -7.69 -8.85
CA LEU A 157 20.52 -9.09 -9.20
C LEU A 157 19.02 -9.37 -9.25
N PHE A 158 18.30 -8.98 -8.21
CA PHE A 158 16.86 -9.13 -8.15
C PHE A 158 16.19 -8.44 -9.35
N PHE A 159 16.56 -7.19 -9.63
CA PHE A 159 15.97 -6.44 -10.73
C PHE A 159 16.23 -7.10 -12.10
N LYS A 160 17.43 -7.65 -12.32
CA LYS A 160 17.74 -8.41 -13.55
C LYS A 160 16.86 -9.65 -13.73
N LEU A 161 16.54 -10.35 -12.64
CA LEU A 161 15.71 -11.57 -12.70
C LEU A 161 14.27 -11.28 -13.15
N ILE A 162 13.77 -10.08 -12.87
CA ILE A 162 12.38 -9.69 -13.16
C ILE A 162 12.25 -8.73 -14.35
N GLN A 163 13.36 -8.24 -14.92
CA GLN A 163 13.41 -7.13 -15.88
C GLN A 163 12.41 -7.26 -17.06
N ASN A 164 12.27 -8.48 -17.57
CA ASN A 164 11.43 -8.79 -18.74
C ASN A 164 9.99 -9.16 -18.36
N SER A 165 9.81 -9.81 -17.21
CA SER A 165 8.50 -10.15 -16.64
C SER A 165 8.67 -10.64 -15.22
N ILE A 166 7.62 -10.49 -14.40
CA ILE A 166 7.55 -11.12 -13.08
C ILE A 166 7.20 -12.61 -13.30
N PRO A 167 8.12 -13.56 -13.03
CA PRO A 167 7.86 -14.99 -13.20
C PRO A 167 6.88 -15.48 -12.12
N LYS A 168 6.57 -16.79 -12.14
CA LYS A 168 5.88 -17.41 -11.00
C LYS A 168 6.75 -17.31 -9.75
N LEU A 169 6.14 -17.31 -8.58
CA LEU A 169 6.86 -17.06 -7.32
C LEU A 169 7.85 -18.17 -7.02
N GLU A 170 7.49 -19.41 -7.34
CA GLU A 170 8.35 -20.59 -7.17
C GLU A 170 9.58 -20.49 -8.07
N ASP A 171 9.39 -20.08 -9.33
CA ASP A 171 10.48 -19.87 -10.27
C ASP A 171 11.38 -18.69 -9.85
N LEU A 172 10.79 -17.64 -9.26
CA LEU A 172 11.52 -16.48 -8.77
C LEU A 172 12.43 -16.85 -7.59
N GLU A 173 11.87 -17.56 -6.61
CA GLU A 173 12.61 -18.06 -5.45
C GLU A 173 13.75 -18.97 -5.89
N PHE A 174 13.48 -19.94 -6.77
CA PHE A 174 14.49 -20.84 -7.31
C PHE A 174 15.63 -20.06 -7.98
N LYS A 175 15.30 -19.12 -8.87
CA LYS A 175 16.30 -18.29 -9.57
C LYS A 175 17.14 -17.41 -8.63
N ILE A 176 16.57 -16.96 -7.50
CA ILE A 176 17.33 -16.23 -6.48
C ILE A 176 18.29 -17.18 -5.76
N GLN A 177 17.82 -18.36 -5.36
CA GLN A 177 18.62 -19.37 -4.67
C GLN A 177 19.74 -19.97 -5.55
N GLU A 178 19.57 -20.01 -6.87
CA GLU A 178 20.64 -20.35 -7.82
C GLU A 178 21.81 -19.36 -7.80
N LYS A 179 21.59 -18.13 -7.35
CA LYS A 179 22.61 -17.06 -7.31
C LYS A 179 23.32 -16.97 -5.97
N GLY A 180 22.71 -17.45 -4.90
CA GLY A 180 23.27 -17.42 -3.56
C GLY A 180 22.33 -18.00 -2.51
N THR A 181 22.84 -18.24 -1.31
CA THR A 181 22.02 -18.70 -0.19
C THR A 181 21.34 -17.51 0.47
N LEU A 182 20.03 -17.58 0.74
CA LEU A 182 19.31 -16.54 1.47
C LEU A 182 19.96 -16.29 2.85
N SER A 183 20.15 -15.02 3.19
CA SER A 183 20.67 -14.60 4.49
C SER A 183 19.60 -14.01 5.40
N ASP A 184 18.41 -13.75 4.86
CA ASP A 184 17.24 -13.24 5.55
C ASP A 184 15.95 -13.92 5.09
N ASP A 185 14.85 -13.65 5.78
CA ASP A 185 13.54 -14.21 5.47
C ASP A 185 13.02 -13.66 4.12
N LEU A 186 12.65 -14.59 3.23
CA LEU A 186 12.12 -14.28 1.91
C LEU A 186 10.60 -14.39 1.91
N SER A 187 9.93 -13.31 1.52
CA SER A 187 8.49 -13.31 1.26
C SER A 187 8.19 -12.57 -0.03
N PHE A 188 7.22 -13.08 -0.79
CA PHE A 188 6.70 -12.43 -1.97
C PHE A 188 5.17 -12.43 -1.95
N LEU A 189 4.57 -11.36 -2.50
CA LEU A 189 3.16 -11.30 -2.83
C LEU A 189 3.04 -10.83 -4.28
N ARG A 190 2.49 -11.67 -5.16
CA ARG A 190 2.25 -11.36 -6.57
C ARG A 190 0.76 -11.25 -6.84
N ILE A 191 0.37 -10.18 -7.51
CA ILE A 191 -1.03 -9.94 -7.89
C ILE A 191 -1.06 -9.62 -9.38
N GLN A 192 -1.88 -10.37 -10.12
CA GLN A 192 -2.12 -10.15 -11.54
C GLN A 192 -3.52 -9.58 -11.73
N ILE A 193 -3.60 -8.47 -12.44
CA ILE A 193 -4.86 -7.78 -12.66
C ILE A 193 -5.63 -8.47 -13.79
N GLY A 194 -6.85 -8.88 -13.47
CA GLY A 194 -7.75 -9.55 -14.40
C GLY A 194 -8.19 -8.67 -15.58
N PRO A 195 -8.98 -9.24 -16.51
CA PRO A 195 -9.44 -8.54 -17.71
C PRO A 195 -10.41 -7.37 -17.40
N GLU A 196 -10.60 -6.48 -18.38
CA GLU A 196 -11.42 -5.27 -18.25
C GLU A 196 -12.86 -5.50 -17.73
N THR A 197 -13.41 -6.68 -17.95
CA THR A 197 -14.76 -7.07 -17.51
C THR A 197 -14.95 -6.96 -16.00
N VAL A 198 -13.85 -6.96 -15.23
CA VAL A 198 -13.85 -6.79 -13.76
C VAL A 198 -14.20 -5.35 -13.34
N PHE A 199 -13.96 -4.34 -14.18
CA PHE A 199 -14.09 -2.92 -13.81
C PHE A 199 -15.49 -2.31 -14.03
N LYS A 200 -16.42 -3.03 -14.67
CA LYS A 200 -17.68 -2.44 -15.18
C LYS A 200 -18.86 -2.40 -14.20
N LYS A 201 -18.68 -2.80 -12.93
CA LYS A 201 -19.83 -3.03 -12.03
C LYS A 201 -20.41 -1.79 -11.33
N ASN A 202 -19.66 -0.68 -11.24
CA ASN A 202 -20.05 0.48 -10.40
C ASN A 202 -20.24 1.80 -11.15
N PHE A 203 -20.07 1.83 -12.48
CA PHE A 203 -20.12 3.09 -13.25
C PHE A 203 -21.53 3.71 -13.30
N SER A 204 -22.57 2.90 -13.41
CA SER A 204 -23.95 3.39 -13.47
C SER A 204 -24.40 4.03 -12.16
N GLU A 205 -24.07 3.43 -11.01
CA GLU A 205 -24.40 4.01 -9.70
C GLU A 205 -23.60 5.31 -9.47
N PHE A 206 -22.31 5.31 -9.83
CA PHE A 206 -21.47 6.49 -9.75
C PHE A 206 -22.09 7.67 -10.53
N GLU A 207 -22.46 7.47 -11.79
CA GLU A 207 -23.08 8.51 -12.62
C GLU A 207 -24.38 9.04 -12.03
N VAL A 208 -25.23 8.17 -11.49
CA VAL A 208 -26.49 8.56 -10.83
C VAL A 208 -26.21 9.43 -9.60
N LEU A 209 -25.21 9.08 -8.78
CA LEU A 209 -24.84 9.85 -7.59
C LEU A 209 -24.26 11.21 -7.97
N ILE A 210 -23.41 11.28 -8.99
CA ILE A 210 -22.87 12.55 -9.51
C ILE A 210 -24.00 13.45 -10.02
N ARG A 211 -24.94 12.90 -10.80
CA ARG A 211 -26.10 13.67 -11.30
C ARG A 211 -26.93 14.25 -10.17
N LYS A 212 -27.31 13.42 -9.18
CA LYS A 212 -28.05 13.88 -7.99
C LYS A 212 -27.28 14.93 -7.19
N GLY A 213 -25.96 14.75 -7.04
CA GLY A 213 -25.09 15.72 -6.39
C GLY A 213 -25.10 17.07 -7.08
N ASN A 214 -25.03 17.09 -8.42
CA ASN A 214 -25.12 18.29 -9.24
C ASN A 214 -26.48 19.00 -9.09
N GLU A 215 -27.59 18.26 -9.13
CA GLU A 215 -28.95 18.79 -8.92
C GLU A 215 -29.08 19.47 -7.54
N PHE A 216 -28.55 18.83 -6.48
CA PHE A 216 -28.54 19.44 -5.14
C PHE A 216 -27.61 20.65 -5.05
N LEU A 217 -26.49 20.65 -5.78
CA LEU A 217 -25.57 21.77 -5.81
C LEU A 217 -26.21 22.99 -6.50
N GLN A 218 -26.91 22.78 -7.61
CA GLN A 218 -27.62 23.82 -8.36
C GLN A 218 -28.78 24.42 -7.55
N SER A 219 -29.49 23.60 -6.78
CA SER A 219 -30.56 24.04 -5.87
C SER A 219 -30.05 24.64 -4.55
N GLY A 220 -28.73 24.80 -4.38
CA GLY A 220 -28.11 25.39 -3.18
C GLY A 220 -28.10 24.47 -1.95
N ASN A 221 -28.52 23.21 -2.07
CA ASN A 221 -28.53 22.24 -0.98
C ASN A 221 -27.15 21.58 -0.82
N PHE A 222 -26.20 22.32 -0.24
CA PHE A 222 -24.81 21.88 -0.09
C PHE A 222 -24.64 20.59 0.73
N GLN A 223 -25.49 20.36 1.74
CA GLN A 223 -25.40 19.16 2.58
C GLN A 223 -25.77 17.90 1.80
N LYS A 224 -26.89 17.92 1.06
CA LYS A 224 -27.29 16.79 0.22
C LYS A 224 -26.32 16.57 -0.93
N ALA A 225 -25.82 17.64 -1.56
CA ALA A 225 -24.78 17.55 -2.59
C ALA A 225 -23.51 16.88 -2.04
N CYS A 226 -23.03 17.33 -0.88
CA CYS A 226 -21.87 16.75 -0.21
C CYS A 226 -22.04 15.25 0.05
N PHE A 227 -23.22 14.82 0.51
CA PHE A 227 -23.52 13.43 0.79
C PHE A 227 -23.50 12.55 -0.49
N GLN A 228 -24.09 13.02 -1.59
CA GLN A 228 -24.07 12.27 -2.85
C GLN A 228 -22.65 12.17 -3.43
N TYR A 229 -21.87 13.25 -3.37
CA TYR A 229 -20.47 13.21 -3.80
C TYR A 229 -19.60 12.33 -2.91
N ALA A 230 -19.84 12.31 -1.59
CA ALA A 230 -19.15 11.40 -0.69
C ALA A 230 -19.41 9.94 -1.07
N ARG A 231 -20.67 9.56 -1.32
CA ARG A 231 -21.03 8.23 -1.86
C ARG A 231 -20.30 7.92 -3.17
N ALA A 232 -20.34 8.85 -4.12
CA ALA A 232 -19.71 8.68 -5.43
C ALA A 232 -18.18 8.51 -5.30
N SER A 233 -17.54 9.23 -4.38
CA SER A 233 -16.10 9.14 -4.15
C SER A 233 -15.64 7.78 -3.60
N ILE A 234 -16.50 7.05 -2.87
CA ILE A 234 -16.18 5.66 -2.48
C ILE A 234 -16.18 4.74 -3.71
N LEU A 235 -17.12 4.95 -4.64
CA LEU A 235 -17.23 4.10 -5.82
C LEU A 235 -16.08 4.31 -6.81
N ASN A 236 -15.50 5.50 -6.82
CA ASN A 236 -14.36 5.85 -7.67
C ASN A 236 -13.32 6.69 -6.88
N PRO A 237 -12.56 6.06 -5.97
CA PRO A 237 -11.65 6.79 -5.10
C PRO A 237 -10.45 7.39 -5.84
N GLY A 238 -10.11 6.89 -7.03
CA GLY A 238 -9.12 7.49 -7.91
C GLY A 238 -9.49 8.89 -8.41
N ASP A 239 -10.75 9.32 -8.30
CA ASP A 239 -11.16 10.71 -8.57
C ASP A 239 -10.81 11.62 -7.39
N LEU A 240 -9.55 12.05 -7.36
CA LEU A 240 -9.04 12.95 -6.33
C LEU A 240 -9.70 14.34 -6.38
N LYS A 241 -10.23 14.77 -7.53
CA LYS A 241 -10.94 16.05 -7.67
C LYS A 241 -12.31 15.98 -6.99
N LEU A 242 -13.01 14.86 -7.14
CA LEU A 242 -14.26 14.61 -6.42
C LEU A 242 -14.03 14.59 -4.91
N SER A 243 -12.98 13.88 -4.45
CA SER A 243 -12.61 13.87 -3.02
C SER A 243 -12.30 15.27 -2.46
N ARG A 244 -11.62 16.14 -3.24
CA ARG A 244 -11.43 17.57 -2.89
C ARG A 244 -12.76 18.32 -2.78
N SER A 245 -13.67 18.06 -3.70
CA SER A 245 -14.98 18.71 -3.76
C SER A 245 -15.84 18.33 -2.55
N VAL A 246 -15.80 17.06 -2.14
CA VAL A 246 -16.45 16.57 -0.90
C VAL A 246 -15.89 17.33 0.30
N LEU A 247 -14.57 17.44 0.44
CA LEU A 247 -13.95 18.17 1.55
C LEU A 247 -14.35 19.66 1.59
N LEU A 248 -14.40 20.33 0.45
CA LEU A 248 -14.82 21.73 0.36
C LEU A 248 -16.28 21.92 0.77
N LEU A 249 -17.17 21.07 0.26
CA LEU A 249 -18.59 21.11 0.61
C LEU A 249 -18.84 20.71 2.06
N ALA A 250 -18.09 19.75 2.61
CA ALA A 250 -18.17 19.36 4.01
C ALA A 250 -17.82 20.53 4.93
N LYS A 251 -16.77 21.31 4.60
CA LYS A 251 -16.44 22.56 5.32
C LYS A 251 -17.56 23.59 5.20
N LYS A 252 -18.07 23.81 3.99
CA LYS A 252 -19.14 24.79 3.73
C LYS A 252 -20.44 24.46 4.46
N SER A 253 -20.75 23.17 4.60
CA SER A 253 -21.97 22.67 5.26
C SER A 253 -21.81 22.37 6.75
N GLY A 254 -20.61 22.57 7.33
CA GLY A 254 -20.35 22.26 8.73
C GLY A 254 -20.37 20.76 9.07
N ASN A 255 -20.19 19.87 8.08
CA ASN A 255 -20.21 18.43 8.29
C ASN A 255 -18.85 17.91 8.81
N PHE A 256 -18.62 18.07 10.12
CA PHE A 256 -17.36 17.68 10.78
C PHE A 256 -17.00 16.20 10.62
N LYS A 257 -17.99 15.32 10.53
CA LYS A 257 -17.77 13.88 10.32
C LYS A 257 -17.09 13.63 8.97
N LEU A 258 -17.62 14.21 7.89
CA LEU A 258 -17.00 14.11 6.56
C LEU A 258 -15.66 14.83 6.47
N ILE A 259 -15.48 15.97 7.15
CA ILE A 259 -14.17 16.64 7.21
C ILE A 259 -13.10 15.70 7.79
N ARG A 260 -13.44 14.88 8.80
CA ARG A 260 -12.52 13.91 9.38
C ARG A 260 -12.18 12.76 8.44
N PHE A 261 -13.10 12.36 7.57
CA PHE A 261 -12.90 11.23 6.65
C PHE A 261 -12.20 11.61 5.34
N PHE A 262 -12.16 12.90 5.02
CA PHE A 262 -11.46 13.45 3.85
C PHE A 262 -10.33 14.38 4.32
N PRO A 263 -9.15 13.87 4.66
CA PRO A 263 -8.11 14.67 5.28
C PRO A 263 -7.58 15.77 4.33
N LYS A 264 -7.40 16.99 4.85
CA LYS A 264 -6.81 18.13 4.11
C LYS A 264 -5.36 17.87 3.64
N LYS A 265 -4.64 16.96 4.30
CA LYS A 265 -3.17 16.84 4.24
C LYS A 265 -2.61 16.20 2.96
N PHE A 266 -3.45 15.87 1.98
CA PHE A 266 -3.06 15.00 0.87
C PHE A 266 -3.41 15.58 -0.51
N PHE A 267 -3.74 16.89 -0.57
CA PHE A 267 -4.05 17.62 -1.80
C PHE A 267 -3.11 18.78 -2.07
#